data_AF-A0A2V5LT90-F1
#
_entry.id   AF-A0A2V5LT90-F1
#
_cell.length_a   1.000
_cell.length_b   1.000
_cell.length_c   1.000
_cell.angle_alpha   90.00
_cell.angle_beta   90.00
_cell.angle_gamma   90.00
#
_symmetry.space_group_name_H-M   'P 1'
#
loop_
_entity.id
_entity.type
_entity.pdbx_description
1 polymer ?
#
loop_
_entity_poly.entity_id
_entity_poly.type
_entity_poly.pdbx_seq_one_letter_code
_entity_poly.pdbx_strand_id
1 'polypeptide(L)'
;MLSVLFLGDIVGEPGRSAVIARLPELKSKHALDFVIVNGENAAGGRGITGKITIDLLRAGVSVITTGDHIWDQKEILSFIDTEPRLLRPVNYPDGAPGSGSIVLETAKGKIGVINVQARTFMQPILENPFRAVEAAVTKMHKETANILVDVHGETTSE
;
A
#
# COMPACT_ATOMS: atom_id res chain seq x y z
N MET A 1 -15.30 12.75 11.56
CA MET A 1 -15.28 11.67 10.55
C MET A 1 -13.94 11.70 9.85
N LEU A 2 -13.28 10.55 9.70
CA LEU A 2 -12.01 10.41 8.99
C LEU A 2 -12.27 10.41 7.48
N SER A 3 -11.59 11.28 6.73
CA SER A 3 -11.67 11.39 5.28
C SER A 3 -10.42 10.79 4.65
N VAL A 4 -10.60 9.72 3.87
CA VAL A 4 -9.52 8.94 3.26
C VAL A 4 -9.60 9.06 1.74
N LEU A 5 -8.44 9.24 1.10
CA LEU A 5 -8.28 9.10 -0.35
C LEU A 5 -7.44 7.86 -0.64
N PHE A 6 -7.94 7.00 -1.52
CA PHE A 6 -7.17 5.91 -2.12
C PHE A 6 -6.97 6.22 -3.61
N LEU A 7 -5.73 6.18 -4.07
CA LEU A 7 -5.39 6.25 -5.50
C LEU A 7 -4.92 4.87 -5.95
N GLY A 8 -5.48 4.39 -7.06
CA GLY A 8 -5.01 3.16 -7.69
C GLY A 8 -3.60 3.30 -8.26
N ASP A 9 -3.22 2.31 -9.04
CA ASP A 9 -1.88 2.11 -9.57
C ASP A 9 -1.24 3.35 -10.16
N ILE A 10 -0.15 3.77 -9.53
CA ILE A 10 0.74 4.79 -10.05
C ILE A 10 1.64 4.13 -11.10
N VAL A 11 1.41 4.43 -12.37
CA VAL A 11 2.18 3.86 -13.48
C VAL A 11 3.24 4.84 -13.98
N GLY A 12 4.51 4.48 -13.78
CA GLY A 12 5.66 5.17 -14.34
C GLY A 12 5.79 6.66 -13.96
N GLU A 13 6.60 7.40 -14.71
CA GLU A 13 6.81 8.83 -14.48
C GLU A 13 5.54 9.68 -14.60
N PRO A 14 4.64 9.46 -15.58
CA PRO A 14 3.42 10.24 -15.70
C PRO A 14 2.54 10.12 -14.45
N GLY A 15 2.35 8.90 -13.94
CA GLY A 15 1.58 8.66 -12.72
C GLY A 15 2.18 9.36 -11.51
N ARG A 16 3.50 9.20 -11.29
CA ARG A 16 4.20 9.86 -10.17
C ARG A 16 4.06 11.38 -10.23
N SER A 17 4.29 11.95 -11.42
CA SER A 17 4.22 13.39 -11.64
C SER A 17 2.82 13.95 -11.37
N ALA A 18 1.78 13.24 -11.83
CA ALA A 18 0.40 13.61 -11.58
C ALA A 18 0.07 13.61 -10.08
N VAL A 19 0.44 12.55 -9.36
CA VAL A 19 0.21 12.45 -7.91
C VAL A 19 0.96 13.53 -7.15
N ILE A 20 2.27 13.68 -7.37
CA ILE A 20 3.10 14.66 -6.67
C ILE A 20 2.60 16.09 -6.90
N ALA A 21 2.19 16.42 -8.12
CA ALA A 21 1.73 17.77 -8.46
C ALA A 21 0.32 18.09 -7.96
N ARG A 22 -0.58 17.10 -7.85
CA ARG A 22 -2.01 17.34 -7.56
C ARG A 22 -2.42 16.99 -6.14
N LEU A 23 -1.71 16.08 -5.47
CA LEU A 23 -2.11 15.59 -4.17
C LEU A 23 -2.23 16.71 -3.11
N PRO A 24 -1.31 17.69 -3.00
CA PRO A 24 -1.46 18.78 -2.03
C PRO A 24 -2.75 19.59 -2.21
N GLU A 25 -3.13 19.86 -3.46
CA GLU A 25 -4.38 20.54 -3.81
C GLU A 25 -5.60 19.71 -3.39
N LEU A 26 -5.61 18.41 -3.72
CA LEU A 26 -6.69 17.49 -3.33
C LEU A 26 -6.82 17.37 -1.81
N LYS A 27 -5.70 17.30 -1.09
CA LYS A 27 -5.70 17.25 0.39
C LYS A 27 -6.36 18.49 0.99
N SER A 28 -6.03 19.68 0.49
CA SER A 28 -6.66 20.92 0.95
C SER A 28 -8.13 20.98 0.57
N LYS A 29 -8.46 20.74 -0.70
CA LYS A 29 -9.82 20.84 -1.24
C LYS A 29 -10.82 19.91 -0.57
N HIS A 30 -10.40 18.69 -0.24
CA HIS A 30 -11.26 17.67 0.34
C HIS A 30 -11.02 17.45 1.84
N ALA A 31 -10.16 18.27 2.47
CA ALA A 31 -9.76 18.12 3.88
C ALA A 31 -9.36 16.68 4.23
N LEU A 32 -8.52 16.07 3.38
CA LEU A 32 -8.12 14.67 3.51
C LEU A 32 -7.24 14.47 4.74
N ASP A 33 -7.60 13.50 5.58
CA ASP A 33 -6.84 13.15 6.78
C ASP A 33 -5.78 12.07 6.50
N PHE A 34 -6.05 11.22 5.50
CA PHE A 34 -5.22 10.06 5.20
C PHE A 34 -5.23 9.76 3.71
N VAL A 35 -4.05 9.44 3.15
CA VAL A 35 -3.90 9.17 1.72
C VAL A 35 -3.16 7.86 1.53
N ILE A 36 -3.74 6.98 0.73
CA ILE A 36 -3.14 5.71 0.33
C ILE A 36 -2.97 5.72 -1.18
N VAL A 37 -1.87 5.17 -1.66
CA VAL A 37 -1.65 4.96 -3.10
C VAL A 37 -1.15 3.55 -3.34
N ASN A 38 -1.52 2.95 -4.47
CA ASN A 38 -0.84 1.76 -4.95
C ASN A 38 0.37 2.16 -5.81
N GLY A 39 1.56 1.76 -5.36
CA GLY A 39 2.83 2.10 -5.98
C GLY A 39 3.45 0.99 -6.82
N GLU A 40 2.77 -0.13 -7.08
CA GLU A 40 3.40 -1.31 -7.65
C GLU A 40 3.96 -1.13 -9.07
N ASN A 41 3.47 -0.13 -9.81
CA ASN A 41 3.88 0.15 -11.18
C ASN A 41 4.74 1.44 -11.29
N ALA A 42 5.19 1.97 -10.15
CA ALA A 42 5.73 3.32 -10.09
C ALA A 42 7.12 3.45 -10.72
N ALA A 43 7.93 2.41 -10.76
CA ALA A 43 9.29 2.41 -11.34
C ALA A 43 9.28 1.88 -12.78
N GLY A 44 9.22 2.78 -13.78
CA GLY A 44 9.26 2.37 -15.19
C GLY A 44 8.13 1.43 -15.63
N GLY A 45 7.01 1.42 -14.88
CA GLY A 45 5.86 0.56 -15.13
C GLY A 45 5.83 -0.75 -14.35
N ARG A 46 6.89 -1.09 -13.57
CA ARG A 46 6.93 -2.30 -12.73
C ARG A 46 7.83 -2.13 -11.50
N GLY A 47 7.29 -2.42 -10.32
CA GLY A 47 7.92 -2.23 -9.02
C GLY A 47 8.01 -0.78 -8.57
N ILE A 48 8.72 -0.58 -7.45
CA ILE A 48 8.95 0.72 -6.82
C ILE A 48 10.36 0.78 -6.26
N THR A 49 10.96 1.98 -6.22
CA THR A 49 12.29 2.22 -5.64
C THR A 49 12.16 2.97 -4.31
N GLY A 50 13.16 2.84 -3.43
CA GLY A 50 13.17 3.60 -2.17
C GLY A 50 13.10 5.12 -2.40
N LYS A 51 13.75 5.62 -3.46
CA LYS A 51 13.65 7.03 -3.86
C LYS A 51 12.21 7.42 -4.21
N ILE A 52 11.53 6.63 -5.03
CA ILE A 52 10.13 6.90 -5.41
C ILE A 52 9.20 6.84 -4.19
N THR A 53 9.40 5.85 -3.31
CA THR A 53 8.67 5.75 -2.04
C THR A 53 8.80 7.03 -1.22
N ILE A 54 10.03 7.51 -1.02
CA ILE A 54 10.29 8.75 -0.28
C ILE A 54 9.62 9.96 -0.94
N ASP A 55 9.70 10.08 -2.27
CA ASP A 55 9.11 11.20 -3.00
C ASP A 55 7.58 11.24 -2.86
N LEU A 56 6.91 10.08 -2.92
CA LEU A 56 5.46 9.95 -2.70
C LEU A 56 5.06 10.30 -1.26
N LEU A 57 5.81 9.81 -0.27
CA LEU A 57 5.57 10.13 1.14
C LEU A 57 5.74 11.63 1.40
N ARG A 58 6.77 12.26 0.81
CA ARG A 58 6.98 13.72 0.89
C ARG A 58 5.88 14.53 0.23
N ALA A 59 5.25 14.01 -0.83
CA ALA A 59 4.08 14.63 -1.45
C ALA A 59 2.81 14.55 -0.58
N GLY A 60 2.85 13.81 0.52
CA GLY A 60 1.79 13.73 1.51
C GLY A 60 0.98 12.45 1.48
N VAL A 61 1.47 11.40 0.81
CA VAL A 61 0.97 10.02 0.94
C VAL A 61 1.26 9.50 2.35
N SER A 62 0.30 8.81 2.96
CA SER A 62 0.41 8.24 4.30
C SER A 62 0.92 6.80 4.27
N VAL A 63 0.41 5.98 3.34
CA VAL A 63 0.79 4.58 3.14
C VAL A 63 0.86 4.28 1.65
N ILE A 64 1.83 3.47 1.24
CA ILE A 64 1.98 2.99 -0.13
C ILE A 64 1.75 1.48 -0.09
N THR A 65 0.69 1.02 -0.74
CA THR A 65 0.47 -0.41 -1.00
C THR A 65 1.15 -0.80 -2.31
N THR A 66 1.30 -2.10 -2.53
CA THR A 66 1.85 -2.62 -3.78
C THR A 66 1.04 -3.83 -4.26
N GLY A 67 1.67 -4.73 -5.00
CA GLY A 67 1.05 -5.86 -5.66
C GLY A 67 2.12 -6.89 -5.96
N ASP A 68 1.95 -7.64 -7.04
CA ASP A 68 2.89 -8.70 -7.39
C ASP A 68 4.24 -8.18 -7.91
N HIS A 69 4.32 -6.92 -8.34
CA HIS A 69 5.56 -6.34 -8.85
C HIS A 69 6.47 -5.76 -7.75
N ILE A 70 6.16 -5.94 -6.47
CA ILE A 70 6.94 -5.38 -5.35
C ILE A 70 8.45 -5.67 -5.45
N TRP A 71 8.87 -6.82 -5.98
CA TRP A 71 10.27 -7.24 -6.03
C TRP A 71 11.00 -6.94 -7.34
N ASP A 72 10.33 -6.32 -8.31
CA ASP A 72 10.90 -6.12 -9.66
C ASP A 72 12.07 -5.13 -9.67
N GLN A 73 12.13 -4.24 -8.67
CA GLN A 73 13.28 -3.35 -8.44
C GLN A 73 14.18 -3.92 -7.35
N LYS A 74 15.31 -4.53 -7.71
CA LYS A 74 16.21 -5.24 -6.77
C LYS A 74 16.63 -4.42 -5.55
N GLU A 75 16.79 -3.11 -5.70
CA GLU A 75 17.18 -2.21 -4.61
C GLU A 75 16.13 -2.12 -3.49
N ILE A 76 14.87 -2.47 -3.77
CA ILE A 76 13.79 -2.42 -2.79
C ILE A 76 14.03 -3.34 -1.59
N LEU A 77 14.74 -4.47 -1.80
CA LEU A 77 15.08 -5.42 -0.74
C LEU A 77 15.93 -4.78 0.36
N SER A 78 16.80 -3.83 0.00
CA SER A 78 17.62 -3.10 0.97
C SER A 78 16.88 -1.97 1.67
N PHE A 79 15.69 -1.62 1.19
CA PHE A 79 14.94 -0.44 1.62
C PHE A 79 13.65 -0.78 2.39
N ILE A 80 12.93 -1.83 1.98
CA ILE A 80 11.55 -2.09 2.45
C ILE A 80 11.44 -2.26 3.97
N ASP A 81 12.45 -2.84 4.62
CA ASP A 81 12.49 -2.99 6.08
C ASP A 81 12.71 -1.66 6.83
N THR A 82 13.22 -0.64 6.14
CA THR A 82 13.51 0.67 6.74
C THR A 82 12.29 1.61 6.72
N GLU A 83 11.28 1.29 5.92
CA GLU A 83 10.09 2.13 5.72
C GLU A 83 8.80 1.31 5.91
N PRO A 84 8.24 1.26 7.13
CA PRO A 84 7.08 0.43 7.43
C PRO A 84 5.78 0.90 6.74
N ARG A 85 5.76 2.10 6.16
CA ARG A 85 4.60 2.61 5.38
C ARG A 85 4.59 2.12 3.93
N LEU A 86 5.65 1.45 3.47
CA LEU A 86 5.66 0.73 2.20
C LEU A 86 5.23 -0.71 2.45
N LEU A 87 4.01 -1.06 2.03
CA LEU A 87 3.42 -2.36 2.25
C LEU A 87 3.61 -3.26 1.05
N ARG A 88 4.00 -4.50 1.33
CA ARG A 88 3.90 -5.65 0.42
C ARG A 88 2.62 -6.45 0.73
N PRO A 89 2.17 -7.37 -0.13
CA PRO A 89 1.06 -8.25 0.19
C PRO A 89 1.28 -9.04 1.51
N VAL A 90 0.30 -9.01 2.42
CA VAL A 90 0.39 -9.60 3.76
C VAL A 90 0.52 -11.11 3.72
N ASN A 91 0.03 -11.75 2.66
CA ASN A 91 0.06 -13.19 2.44
C ASN A 91 1.36 -13.71 1.79
N TYR A 92 2.43 -12.91 1.74
CA TYR A 92 3.77 -13.46 1.54
C TYR A 92 4.15 -14.41 2.70
N PRO A 93 4.93 -15.48 2.45
CA PRO A 93 5.38 -16.40 3.48
C PRO A 93 6.13 -15.72 4.63
N ASP A 94 6.11 -16.35 5.80
CA ASP A 94 6.87 -15.88 6.96
C ASP A 94 8.36 -15.73 6.62
N GLY A 95 8.95 -14.61 7.07
CA GLY A 95 10.32 -14.23 6.77
C GLY A 95 10.50 -13.37 5.51
N ALA A 96 9.44 -13.14 4.72
CA ALA A 96 9.49 -12.15 3.65
C ALA A 96 9.73 -10.73 4.22
N PRO A 97 10.61 -9.92 3.61
CA PRO A 97 10.97 -8.60 4.13
C PRO A 97 9.80 -7.62 4.03
N GLY A 98 9.88 -6.55 4.80
CA GLY A 98 8.87 -5.50 4.85
C GLY A 98 7.60 -5.90 5.60
N SER A 99 6.65 -4.96 5.62
CA SER A 99 5.38 -5.11 6.34
C SER A 99 4.22 -5.38 5.39
N GLY A 100 3.28 -6.22 5.82
CA GLY A 100 2.03 -6.47 5.09
C GLY A 100 0.86 -5.55 5.48
N SER A 101 0.99 -4.91 6.65
CA SER A 101 -0.03 -4.04 7.22
C SER A 101 0.60 -3.07 8.21
N ILE A 102 -0.10 -1.95 8.46
CA ILE A 102 0.33 -0.94 9.43
C ILE A 102 -0.91 -0.25 10.05
N VAL A 103 -0.78 0.18 11.30
CA VAL A 103 -1.73 1.11 11.94
C VAL A 103 -1.03 2.44 12.13
N LEU A 104 -1.65 3.52 11.65
CA LEU A 104 -1.18 4.89 11.83
C LEU A 104 -2.19 5.72 12.61
N GLU A 105 -1.70 6.68 13.38
CA GLU A 105 -2.52 7.64 14.10
C GLU A 105 -2.75 8.90 13.25
N THR A 106 -3.98 9.41 13.27
CA THR A 106 -4.35 10.70 12.70
C THR A 106 -5.00 11.56 13.78
N ALA A 107 -5.16 12.86 13.53
CA ALA A 107 -5.86 13.76 14.43
C ALA A 107 -7.34 13.35 14.70
N LYS A 108 -7.92 12.50 13.83
CA LYS A 108 -9.30 12.01 13.95
C LYS A 108 -9.42 10.54 14.37
N GLY A 109 -8.30 9.93 14.79
CA GLY A 109 -8.23 8.55 15.26
C GLY A 109 -7.27 7.68 14.44
N LYS A 110 -7.09 6.45 14.90
CA LYS A 110 -6.23 5.45 14.24
C LYS A 110 -6.89 4.87 13.00
N ILE A 111 -6.10 4.59 11.97
CA ILE A 111 -6.48 3.86 10.76
C ILE A 111 -5.46 2.78 10.47
N GLY A 112 -5.97 1.60 10.14
CA GLY A 112 -5.21 0.45 9.70
C GLY A 112 -5.27 0.27 8.19
N VAL A 113 -4.15 -0.12 7.60
CA VAL A 113 -4.05 -0.47 6.16
C VAL A 113 -3.46 -1.86 6.03
N ILE A 114 -4.09 -2.68 5.20
CA ILE A 114 -3.64 -4.04 4.85
C ILE A 114 -3.51 -4.10 3.33
N ASN A 115 -2.42 -4.64 2.83
CA ASN A 115 -2.29 -5.00 1.42
C ASN A 115 -2.32 -6.52 1.32
N VAL A 116 -3.05 -7.09 0.36
CA VAL A 116 -3.13 -8.53 0.12
C VAL A 116 -3.15 -8.79 -1.39
N GLN A 117 -2.58 -9.91 -1.82
CA GLN A 117 -2.61 -10.33 -3.22
C GLN A 117 -3.52 -11.54 -3.37
N ALA A 118 -4.46 -11.49 -4.31
CA ALA A 118 -5.29 -12.61 -4.71
C ALA A 118 -4.45 -13.69 -5.41
N ARG A 119 -5.00 -14.90 -5.62
CA ARG A 119 -4.23 -16.03 -6.17
C ARG A 119 -4.64 -16.42 -7.57
N THR A 120 -5.88 -16.17 -7.95
CA THR A 120 -6.42 -16.61 -9.23
C THR A 120 -5.77 -15.83 -10.36
N PHE A 121 -5.05 -16.52 -11.24
CA PHE A 121 -4.26 -15.95 -12.34
C PHE A 121 -3.13 -14.99 -11.94
N MET A 122 -2.75 -14.98 -10.66
CA MET A 122 -1.66 -14.15 -10.14
C MET A 122 -0.39 -14.97 -9.95
N GLN A 123 0.77 -14.31 -10.04
CA GLN A 123 2.08 -14.86 -9.65
C GLN A 123 2.81 -13.86 -8.76
N PRO A 124 3.72 -14.29 -7.87
CA PRO A 124 3.86 -15.67 -7.41
C PRO A 124 2.58 -16.13 -6.69
N ILE A 125 2.32 -17.44 -6.67
CA ILE A 125 1.23 -17.99 -5.86
C ILE A 125 1.60 -17.83 -4.38
N LEU A 126 0.82 -17.03 -3.66
CA LEU A 126 1.01 -16.73 -2.25
C LEU A 126 0.10 -17.56 -1.33
N GLU A 127 0.28 -17.39 -0.01
CA GLU A 127 -0.57 -18.00 1.00
C GLU A 127 -2.03 -17.56 0.84
N ASN A 128 -2.96 -18.32 1.45
CA ASN A 128 -4.39 -18.05 1.33
C ASN A 128 -4.74 -16.61 1.78
N PRO A 129 -5.23 -15.74 0.87
CA PRO A 129 -5.44 -14.33 1.16
C PRO A 129 -6.54 -14.11 2.21
N PHE A 130 -7.59 -14.94 2.22
CA PHE A 130 -8.68 -14.84 3.20
C PHE A 130 -8.17 -15.07 4.62
N ARG A 131 -7.38 -16.14 4.83
CA ARG A 131 -6.80 -16.44 6.16
C ARG A 131 -5.82 -15.37 6.61
N ALA A 132 -5.00 -14.87 5.68
CA ALA A 132 -4.02 -13.84 5.98
C ALA A 132 -4.69 -12.51 6.36
N VAL A 133 -5.72 -12.10 5.62
CA VAL A 133 -6.50 -10.89 5.93
C VAL A 133 -7.25 -11.06 7.25
N GLU A 134 -7.91 -12.19 7.49
CA GLU A 134 -8.62 -12.45 8.75
C GLU A 134 -7.69 -12.35 9.96
N ALA A 135 -6.49 -12.93 9.89
CA ALA A 135 -5.48 -12.83 10.94
C ALA A 135 -5.01 -11.37 11.15
N ALA A 136 -4.73 -10.65 10.05
CA ALA A 136 -4.31 -9.25 10.10
C ALA A 136 -5.39 -8.34 10.69
N VAL A 137 -6.64 -8.49 10.25
CA VAL A 137 -7.82 -7.77 10.74
C VAL A 137 -8.06 -8.06 12.23
N THR A 138 -8.00 -9.32 12.65
CA THR A 138 -8.18 -9.73 14.05
C THR A 138 -7.15 -9.08 14.98
N LYS A 139 -5.88 -9.01 14.54
CA LYS A 139 -4.83 -8.32 15.28
C LYS A 139 -5.08 -6.81 15.34
N MET A 140 -5.41 -6.21 14.18
CA MET A 140 -5.58 -4.78 14.01
C MET A 140 -6.82 -4.22 14.72
N HIS A 141 -7.88 -5.00 14.84
CA HIS A 141 -9.10 -4.65 15.58
C HIS A 141 -8.87 -4.37 17.07
N LYS A 142 -7.77 -4.87 17.64
CA LYS A 142 -7.38 -4.53 19.01
C LYS A 142 -6.96 -3.06 19.16
N GLU A 143 -6.62 -2.39 18.05
CA GLU A 143 -6.15 -1.02 18.04
C GLU A 143 -7.11 -0.04 17.36
N THR A 144 -7.80 -0.47 16.30
CA THR A 144 -8.75 0.38 15.57
C THR A 144 -9.82 -0.42 14.84
N ALA A 145 -11.02 0.14 14.74
CA ALA A 145 -12.07 -0.38 13.87
C ALA A 145 -12.01 0.19 12.44
N ASN A 146 -11.20 1.23 12.19
CA ASN A 146 -11.04 1.82 10.86
C ASN A 146 -9.95 1.04 10.11
N ILE A 147 -10.33 0.10 9.27
CA ILE A 147 -9.40 -0.77 8.53
C ILE A 147 -9.72 -0.68 7.04
N LEU A 148 -8.70 -0.37 6.23
CA LEU A 148 -8.77 -0.41 4.77
C LEU A 148 -7.91 -1.57 4.24
N VAL A 149 -8.47 -2.35 3.33
CA VAL A 149 -7.78 -3.47 2.68
C VAL A 149 -7.65 -3.16 1.19
N ASP A 150 -6.41 -3.12 0.69
CA ASP A 150 -6.10 -3.12 -0.73
C ASP A 150 -5.93 -4.57 -1.21
N VAL A 151 -6.91 -5.05 -1.98
CA VAL A 151 -6.93 -6.39 -2.56
C VAL A 151 -6.42 -6.31 -4.00
N HIS A 152 -5.20 -6.75 -4.20
CA HIS A 152 -4.53 -6.73 -5.49
C HIS A 152 -4.74 -8.08 -6.20
N GLY A 153 -5.57 -8.11 -7.24
CA GLY A 153 -5.96 -9.36 -7.90
C GLY A 153 -6.55 -9.15 -9.30
N GLU A 154 -6.49 -10.20 -10.11
CA GLU A 154 -6.93 -10.18 -11.51
C GLU A 154 -8.42 -10.53 -11.69
N THR A 155 -8.97 -11.43 -10.86
CA THR A 155 -10.33 -11.91 -11.03
C THR A 155 -11.31 -11.17 -10.14
N THR A 156 -12.52 -10.93 -10.66
CA THR A 156 -13.60 -10.30 -9.91
C THR A 156 -14.29 -11.25 -8.92
N SER A 157 -13.98 -12.55 -8.97
CA SER A 157 -14.65 -13.59 -8.16
C SER A 157 -14.00 -13.82 -6.81
N GLU A 158 -12.71 -13.47 -6.68
CA GLU A 158 -11.91 -13.62 -5.47
C GLU A 158 -11.90 -12.31 -4.68
#